data_AF-A0A9K3DDN5-F1
#
_entry.id   AF-A0A9K3DDN5-F1
#
_cell.length_a   1.000
_cell.length_b   1.000
_cell.length_c   1.000
_cell.angle_alpha   90.00
_cell.angle_beta   90.00
_cell.angle_gamma   90.00
#
_symmetry.space_group_name_H-M   'P 1'
#
loop_
_entity.id
_entity.type
_entity.pdbx_description
1 polymer ?
#
loop_
_entity_poly.entity_id
_entity_poly.type
_entity_poly.pdbx_seq_one_letter_code
_entity_poly.pdbx_strand_id
1 'polypeptide(L)'
;MTPIQGKPITPEFLAGCAAKASVSDRLVSGILSNHTPDSALLNPLPPNAHTWSLQLDNWKATSQASSGRCWLFALSNLMRGK
;
A
#
# COMPACT_ATOMS: atom_id res chain seq x y z
N MET A 1 11.56 -32.03 17.95
CA MET A 1 11.04 -30.70 17.52
C MET A 1 10.51 -30.01 18.77
N THR A 2 11.31 -29.20 19.44
CA THR A 2 10.91 -28.50 20.66
C THR A 2 10.08 -27.26 20.27
N PRO A 3 8.89 -27.05 20.86
CA PRO A 3 8.10 -25.85 20.58
C PRO A 3 8.81 -24.64 21.18
N ILE A 4 8.95 -23.57 20.40
CA ILE A 4 9.40 -22.27 20.91
C ILE A 4 8.32 -21.80 21.90
N GLN A 5 8.58 -21.95 23.20
CA GLN A 5 7.74 -21.43 24.27
C GLN A 5 7.78 -19.90 24.21
N GLY A 6 6.87 -19.31 23.43
CA GLY A 6 6.69 -17.87 23.37
C GLY A 6 6.21 -17.36 24.72
N LYS A 7 6.86 -16.31 25.23
CA LYS A 7 6.39 -15.60 26.44
C LYS A 7 4.94 -15.14 26.20
N PRO A 8 3.99 -15.44 27.11
CA PRO A 8 2.60 -15.04 26.93
C PRO A 8 2.48 -13.52 26.87
N ILE A 9 1.62 -13.03 25.98
CA ILE A 9 1.32 -11.59 25.85
C ILE A 9 0.51 -11.19 27.08
N THR A 10 1.21 -10.66 28.08
CA THR A 10 0.59 -10.15 29.31
C THR A 10 0.25 -8.66 29.17
N PRO A 11 -0.75 -8.14 29.91
CA PRO A 11 -1.08 -6.71 29.89
C PRO A 11 0.10 -5.82 30.32
N GLU A 12 0.92 -6.31 31.25
CA GLU A 12 2.20 -5.72 31.67
C GLU A 12 3.16 -5.52 30.48
N PHE A 13 3.28 -6.54 29.62
CA PHE A 13 4.12 -6.48 28.44
C PHE A 13 3.60 -5.45 27.42
N LEU A 14 2.28 -5.40 27.21
CA LEU A 14 1.65 -4.41 26.34
C LEU A 14 1.83 -2.98 26.87
N ALA A 15 1.69 -2.77 28.18
CA ALA A 15 1.94 -1.48 28.81
C ALA A 15 3.40 -1.04 28.66
N GLY A 16 4.36 -1.98 28.81
CA GLY A 16 5.77 -1.74 28.55
C GLY A 16 6.08 -1.37 27.10
N CYS A 17 5.39 -1.98 26.14
CA CYS A 17 5.49 -1.61 24.72
C CYS A 17 4.91 -0.22 24.43
N ALA A 18 3.73 0.09 24.99
CA ALA A 18 3.10 1.41 24.84
C ALA A 18 3.92 2.54 25.48
N ALA A 19 4.60 2.27 26.59
CA ALA A 19 5.49 3.22 27.25
C ALA A 19 6.74 3.55 26.41
N LYS A 20 7.19 2.62 25.57
CA LYS A 20 8.35 2.80 24.67
C LYS A 20 8.00 3.48 23.35
N ALA A 21 6.72 3.73 23.07
CA ALA A 21 6.30 4.37 21.83
C ALA A 21 6.84 5.81 21.73
N SER A 22 7.51 6.11 20.61
CA SER A 22 8.06 7.42 20.32
C SER A 22 6.97 8.43 19.96
N VAL A 23 7.32 9.73 19.92
CA VAL A 23 6.39 10.79 19.51
C VAL A 23 5.88 10.58 18.07
N SER A 24 6.74 10.08 17.17
CA SER A 24 6.36 9.71 15.81
C SER A 24 5.36 8.56 15.77
N ASP A 25 5.52 7.55 16.63
CA ASP A 25 4.58 6.41 16.67
C ASP A 25 3.18 6.85 17.12
N ARG A 26 3.13 7.79 18.06
CA ARG A 26 1.87 8.38 18.54
C ARG A 26 1.20 9.25 17.47
N LEU A 27 1.99 10.02 16.72
CA LEU A 27 1.49 10.82 15.61
C LEU A 27 0.91 9.93 14.49
N VAL A 28 1.64 8.89 14.09
CA VAL A 28 1.19 7.93 13.07
C VAL A 28 -0.07 7.20 13.53
N SER A 29 -0.13 6.77 14.80
CA SER A 29 -1.32 6.11 15.35
C SER A 29 -2.53 7.04 15.40
N GLY A 30 -2.35 8.33 15.76
CA GLY A 30 -3.43 9.31 15.75
C GLY A 30 -3.95 9.65 14.34
N ILE A 31 -3.04 9.73 13.37
CA ILE A 31 -3.40 9.94 11.96
C ILE A 31 -4.13 8.72 11.40
N LEU A 32 -3.59 7.50 11.62
CA LEU A 32 -4.17 6.26 11.12
C LEU A 32 -5.52 5.92 11.75
N SER A 33 -5.75 6.36 13.00
CA SER A 33 -7.05 6.18 13.67
C SER A 33 -8.16 7.03 13.04
N ASN A 34 -7.81 8.12 12.35
CA ASN A 34 -8.78 9.09 11.81
C ASN A 34 -8.77 9.16 10.28
N HIS A 35 -7.75 8.64 9.63
CA HIS A 35 -7.55 8.69 8.18
C HIS A 35 -7.24 7.31 7.61
N THR A 36 -7.65 7.10 6.35
CA THR A 36 -7.21 5.94 5.56
C THR A 36 -5.68 5.97 5.38
N PRO A 37 -5.03 4.83 5.09
CA PRO A 37 -3.57 4.73 4.93
C PRO A 37 -2.97 5.62 3.83
N ASP A 38 -3.81 6.30 3.05
CA ASP A 38 -3.42 7.37 2.11
C ASP A 38 -2.63 8.50 2.77
N SER A 39 -2.81 8.69 4.08
CA SER A 39 -2.01 9.62 4.89
C SER A 39 -0.51 9.27 4.96
N ALA A 40 -0.11 8.05 4.57
CA ALA A 40 1.28 7.64 4.42
C ALA A 40 1.88 7.99 3.05
N LEU A 41 1.10 8.53 2.10
CA LEU A 41 1.61 9.04 0.83
C LEU A 41 2.32 10.38 1.06
N LEU A 42 3.53 10.31 1.61
CA LEU A 42 4.30 11.46 2.05
C LEU A 42 4.96 12.27 0.92
N ASN A 43 4.83 11.86 -0.34
CA ASN A 43 5.39 12.61 -1.46
C ASN A 43 4.38 12.71 -2.61
N PRO A 44 3.94 13.92 -3.00
CA PRO A 44 3.32 14.09 -4.29
C PRO A 44 4.33 13.66 -5.36
N LEU A 45 3.87 12.84 -6.31
CA LEU A 45 4.69 12.45 -7.45
C LEU A 45 5.27 13.72 -8.11
N PRO A 46 6.56 13.74 -8.48
CA PRO A 46 7.12 14.89 -9.16
C PRO A 46 6.33 15.18 -10.45
N PRO A 47 6.24 16.45 -10.88
CA PRO A 47 5.39 16.86 -12.02
C PRO A 47 5.72 16.12 -13.33
N ASN A 48 6.91 15.54 -13.46
CA ASN A 48 7.36 14.80 -14.64
C ASN A 48 7.27 13.27 -14.49
N ALA A 49 6.57 12.75 -13.47
CA ALA A 49 6.45 11.31 -13.23
C ALA A 49 5.79 10.54 -14.39
N HIS A 50 5.09 11.25 -15.28
CA HIS A 50 4.39 10.69 -16.44
C HIS A 50 4.99 11.14 -17.78
N THR A 51 6.32 11.35 -17.83
CA THR A 51 7.05 11.65 -19.07
C THR A 51 7.98 10.48 -19.39
N TRP A 52 7.80 9.88 -20.57
CA TRP A 52 8.59 8.74 -21.04
C TRP A 52 9.33 9.09 -22.33
N SER A 53 10.54 8.53 -22.52
CA SER A 53 11.33 8.73 -23.75
C SER A 53 10.74 8.02 -24.96
N LEU A 54 9.96 6.95 -24.74
CA LEU A 54 9.24 6.21 -25.77
C LEU A 54 7.87 5.82 -25.23
N GLN A 55 6.81 6.29 -25.87
CA GLN A 55 5.43 5.97 -25.55
C GLN A 55 4.91 4.92 -26.54
N LEU A 56 4.53 3.74 -26.03
CA LEU A 56 4.10 2.60 -26.85
C LEU A 56 2.63 2.71 -27.29
N ASP A 57 1.80 3.40 -26.52
CA ASP A 57 0.36 3.50 -26.74
C ASP A 57 -0.20 4.87 -26.33
N ASN A 58 -1.27 5.29 -27.00
CA ASN A 58 -2.13 6.42 -26.57
C ASN A 58 -3.60 5.96 -26.48
N TRP A 59 -3.81 4.68 -26.14
CA TRP A 59 -5.15 4.12 -26.13
C TRP A 59 -5.95 4.59 -24.91
N LYS A 60 -7.27 4.62 -25.07
CA LYS A 60 -8.18 4.83 -23.94
C LYS A 60 -8.02 3.72 -22.91
N ALA A 61 -7.92 4.14 -21.64
CA ALA A 61 -7.87 3.23 -20.50
C ALA A 61 -9.11 2.31 -20.45
N THR A 62 -8.90 1.05 -20.09
CA THR A 62 -9.96 0.07 -19.87
C THR A 62 -10.15 -0.17 -18.37
N SER A 63 -11.38 -0.46 -17.94
CA SER A 63 -11.71 -0.70 -16.53
C SER A 63 -12.27 -2.09 -16.34
N GLN A 64 -11.65 -2.86 -15.45
CA GLN A 64 -12.14 -4.18 -15.04
C GLN A 64 -13.29 -4.10 -14.02
N ALA A 65 -13.64 -2.90 -13.54
CA ALA A 65 -14.63 -2.66 -12.50
C ALA A 65 -14.42 -3.60 -11.28
N SER A 66 -15.50 -4.09 -10.67
CA SER A 66 -15.44 -5.06 -9.56
C SER A 66 -15.32 -6.51 -10.07
N SER A 67 -14.39 -6.76 -10.99
CA SER A 67 -14.12 -8.11 -11.50
C SER A 67 -12.63 -8.49 -11.39
N GLY A 68 -12.35 -9.77 -11.16
CA GLY A 68 -10.99 -10.32 -11.09
C GLY A 68 -10.35 -10.62 -12.45
N ARG A 69 -10.71 -9.86 -13.50
CA ARG A 69 -10.35 -10.16 -14.90
C ARG A 69 -9.12 -9.39 -15.39
N CYS A 70 -8.24 -8.93 -14.49
CA CYS A 70 -7.06 -8.13 -14.83
C CYS A 70 -6.19 -8.78 -15.93
N TRP A 71 -6.00 -10.11 -15.87
CA TRP A 71 -5.22 -10.88 -16.84
C TRP A 71 -5.82 -10.81 -18.25
N LEU A 72 -7.15 -10.86 -18.36
CA LEU A 72 -7.85 -10.78 -19.64
C LEU A 72 -7.76 -9.37 -20.20
N PHE A 73 -7.94 -8.35 -19.36
CA PHE A 73 -7.82 -6.95 -19.76
C PHE A 73 -6.40 -6.60 -20.21
N ALA A 74 -5.37 -7.10 -19.51
CA ALA A 74 -3.97 -6.91 -19.91
C ALA A 74 -3.67 -7.56 -21.26
N LEU A 75 -4.11 -8.81 -21.47
CA LEU A 75 -3.92 -9.52 -22.73
C LEU A 75 -4.65 -8.84 -23.89
N SER A 76 -5.93 -8.49 -23.71
CA SER A 76 -6.71 -7.80 -24.73
C SER A 76 -6.14 -6.41 -25.05
N ASN A 77 -5.63 -5.68 -24.06
CA ASN A 77 -4.96 -4.39 -24.28
C ASN A 77 -3.67 -4.56 -25.11
N LEU A 78 -2.88 -5.61 -24.87
CA LEU A 78 -1.68 -5.89 -25.66
C LEU A 78 -2.02 -6.28 -27.11
N MET A 79 -3.07 -7.08 -27.33
CA MET A 79 -3.50 -7.48 -28.68
C MET A 79 -4.10 -6.34 -29.49
N ARG A 80 -4.81 -5.41 -28.82
CA ARG A 80 -5.34 -4.19 -29.45
C ARG A 80 -4.24 -3.28 -30.01
N GLY A 81 -3.01 -3.46 -29.52
CA GLY A 81 -1.87 -2.64 -29.88
C GLY A 81 -1.04 -3.07 -31.06
N LYS A 82 -1.43 -4.15 -31.72
CA LYS A 82 -0.94 -4.49 -33.04
C LYS A 82 -1.93 -3.96 -34.07
#